data_AF-A0A8B6Y1Y7-F1
#
_entry.id   AF-A0A8B6Y1Y7-F1
#
_cell.length_a   1.000
_cell.length_b   1.000
_cell.length_c   1.000
_cell.angle_alpha   90.00
_cell.angle_beta   90.00
_cell.angle_gamma   90.00
#
_symmetry.space_group_name_H-M   'P 1'
#
loop_
_entity.id
_entity.type
_entity.pdbx_description
1 polymer ?
#
loop_
_entity_poly.entity_id
_entity_poly.type
_entity_poly.pdbx_seq_one_letter_code
_entity_poly.pdbx_strand_id
1 'polypeptide(L)'
;MATHAHMSHEVVPDALPYVDQGYDEPGIREMVNELIEEETKRYKPTKNYLEFMPAPNYGAFETKIIKHEFERISNRLPMELLSMKRYELPPPTASQKNDLSAWVEALKNSMAQLEHQGER
;
A
#
# COMPACT_ATOMS: atom_id res chain seq x y z
N MET A 1 19.36 -64.38 -2.62
CA MET A 1 18.87 -63.35 -3.57
C MET A 1 19.32 -62.00 -3.04
N ALA A 2 20.39 -61.43 -3.61
CA ALA A 2 20.88 -60.12 -3.21
C ALA A 2 20.03 -59.06 -3.90
N THR A 3 19.33 -58.24 -3.11
CA THR A 3 18.64 -57.05 -3.60
C THR A 3 19.69 -55.99 -3.90
N HIS A 4 20.01 -55.79 -5.17
CA HIS A 4 20.76 -54.62 -5.62
C HIS A 4 19.90 -53.37 -5.36
N ALA A 5 20.24 -52.61 -4.32
CA ALA A 5 19.73 -51.26 -4.15
C ALA A 5 20.28 -50.40 -5.30
N HIS A 6 19.38 -49.90 -6.14
CA HIS A 6 19.69 -48.88 -7.12
C HIS A 6 20.03 -47.60 -6.35
N MET A 7 21.33 -47.32 -6.16
CA MET A 7 21.77 -46.03 -5.67
C MET A 7 21.49 -45.01 -6.76
N SER A 8 20.34 -44.32 -6.66
CA SER A 8 20.17 -43.04 -7.30
C SER A 8 21.28 -42.15 -6.76
N HIS A 9 22.27 -41.83 -7.60
CA HIS A 9 23.27 -40.84 -7.27
C HIS A 9 22.52 -39.51 -7.10
N GLU A 10 22.14 -39.20 -5.87
CA GLU A 10 21.59 -37.90 -5.51
C GLU A 10 22.71 -36.91 -5.78
N VAL A 11 22.62 -36.21 -6.91
CA VAL A 11 23.57 -35.16 -7.27
C VAL A 11 23.32 -34.03 -6.31
N VAL A 12 23.99 -34.06 -5.16
CA VAL A 12 23.97 -32.97 -4.19
C VAL A 12 24.73 -31.81 -4.83
N PRO A 13 24.09 -30.66 -5.07
CA PRO A 13 24.80 -29.50 -5.58
C PRO A 13 25.84 -29.07 -4.53
N ASP A 14 27.11 -29.07 -4.94
CA ASP A 14 28.23 -28.61 -4.14
C ASP A 14 28.48 -27.12 -4.41
N ALA A 15 28.28 -26.30 -3.39
CA ALA A 15 28.59 -24.88 -3.38
C ALA A 15 28.78 -24.50 -1.91
N LEU A 16 30.02 -24.24 -1.49
CA LEU A 16 30.38 -24.09 -0.08
C LEU A 16 30.69 -22.62 0.23
N PRO A 17 29.73 -21.85 0.79
CA PRO A 17 29.93 -20.40 0.96
C PRO A 17 31.12 -20.01 1.84
N TYR A 18 31.51 -20.88 2.77
CA TYR A 18 32.61 -20.62 3.70
C TYR A 18 34.00 -21.01 3.15
N VAL A 19 34.03 -21.90 2.16
CA VAL A 19 35.26 -22.38 1.52
C VAL A 19 35.54 -21.59 0.24
N ASP A 20 34.48 -21.27 -0.52
CA ASP A 20 34.55 -20.61 -1.80
C ASP A 20 34.58 -19.07 -1.67
N GLN A 21 35.67 -18.54 -1.10
CA GLN A 21 35.82 -17.11 -0.80
C GLN A 21 36.13 -16.21 -2.02
N GLY A 22 36.46 -16.81 -3.17
CA GLY A 22 36.83 -16.09 -4.39
C GLY A 22 35.65 -15.49 -5.16
N TYR A 23 34.41 -15.81 -4.81
CA TYR A 23 33.21 -15.36 -5.54
C TYR A 23 32.71 -13.96 -5.12
N ASP A 24 33.30 -13.35 -4.09
CA ASP A 24 32.98 -11.98 -3.66
C ASP A 24 33.78 -10.90 -4.41
N GLU A 25 34.63 -11.27 -5.38
CA GLU A 25 35.33 -10.30 -6.22
C GLU A 25 34.35 -9.49 -7.09
N PRO A 26 34.61 -8.18 -7.27
CA PRO A 26 33.76 -7.33 -8.09
C PRO A 26 33.76 -7.81 -9.55
N GLY A 27 32.56 -7.94 -10.14
CA GLY A 27 32.35 -8.37 -11.53
C GLY A 27 32.02 -9.85 -11.73
N ILE A 28 32.37 -10.74 -10.79
CA ILE A 28 32.03 -12.18 -10.90
C ILE A 28 30.50 -12.38 -10.85
N ARG A 29 29.83 -11.69 -9.93
CA ARG A 29 28.36 -11.71 -9.83
C ARG A 29 27.67 -11.22 -11.10
N GLU A 30 28.25 -10.20 -11.75
CA GLU A 30 27.70 -9.62 -12.98
C GLU A 30 27.83 -10.61 -14.14
N MET A 31 29.03 -11.19 -14.33
CA MET A 31 29.27 -12.24 -15.32
C MET A 31 28.33 -13.44 -15.12
N VAL A 32 28.13 -13.90 -13.89
CA VAL A 32 27.22 -15.02 -13.59
C VAL A 32 25.77 -14.66 -13.92
N ASN A 33 25.34 -13.44 -13.59
CA ASN A 33 23.98 -12.98 -13.94
C ASN A 33 23.77 -12.90 -15.46
N GLU A 34 24.77 -12.46 -16.23
CA GLU A 34 24.71 -12.45 -17.70
C GLU A 34 24.52 -13.86 -18.27
N LEU A 35 25.31 -14.83 -17.78
CA LEU A 35 25.18 -16.23 -18.19
C LEU A 35 23.80 -16.81 -17.84
N ILE A 36 23.25 -16.48 -16.66
CA ILE A 36 21.89 -16.87 -16.26
C ILE A 36 20.85 -16.23 -17.18
N GLU A 37 21.03 -14.96 -17.56
CA GLU A 37 20.11 -14.26 -18.45
C GLU A 37 20.08 -14.90 -19.85
N GLU A 38 21.23 -15.29 -20.39
CA GLU A 38 21.33 -16.01 -21.68
C GLU A 38 20.58 -17.34 -21.65
N GLU A 39 20.74 -18.13 -20.58
CA GLU A 39 20.04 -19.41 -20.42
C GLU A 39 18.53 -19.23 -20.20
N THR A 40 18.12 -18.23 -19.41
CA THR A 40 16.68 -17.94 -19.18
C THR A 40 15.98 -17.38 -20.42
N LYS A 41 16.70 -16.69 -21.31
CA LYS A 41 16.20 -16.31 -22.64
C LYS A 41 15.99 -17.53 -23.53
N ARG A 42 16.89 -18.50 -23.47
CA ARG A 42 16.85 -19.73 -24.28
C ARG A 42 15.75 -20.69 -23.80
N TYR A 43 15.58 -20.81 -22.49
CA TYR A 43 14.61 -21.70 -21.87
C TYR A 43 13.65 -20.91 -20.98
N LYS A 44 12.49 -20.54 -21.55
CA LYS A 44 11.43 -19.88 -20.77
C LYS A 44 10.90 -20.83 -19.69
N PRO A 45 10.89 -20.44 -18.41
CA PRO A 45 10.33 -21.25 -17.35
C PRO A 45 8.88 -21.63 -17.66
N THR A 46 8.61 -22.93 -17.76
CA THR A 46 7.27 -23.44 -18.13
C THR A 46 6.37 -23.68 -16.92
N LYS A 47 6.98 -23.85 -15.73
CA LYS A 47 6.27 -24.05 -14.47
C LYS A 47 6.27 -22.74 -13.69
N ASN A 48 5.10 -22.29 -13.25
CA ASN A 48 5.03 -21.16 -12.36
C ASN A 48 5.40 -21.65 -10.95
N TYR A 49 6.56 -21.20 -10.46
CA TYR A 49 7.06 -21.57 -9.14
C TYR A 49 6.18 -21.06 -7.99
N LEU A 50 5.18 -20.22 -8.26
CA LEU A 50 4.18 -19.75 -7.29
C LEU A 50 2.88 -20.56 -7.33
N GLU A 51 2.76 -21.61 -8.15
CA GLU A 51 1.54 -22.42 -8.28
C GLU A 51 1.11 -23.10 -6.97
N PHE A 52 2.06 -23.41 -6.10
CA PHE A 52 1.75 -24.00 -4.79
C PHE A 52 1.21 -22.98 -3.78
N MET A 53 1.35 -21.69 -4.07
CA MET A 53 0.88 -20.63 -3.17
C MET A 53 -0.56 -20.26 -3.51
N PRO A 54 -1.38 -19.95 -2.48
CA PRO A 54 -2.70 -19.37 -2.73
C PRO A 54 -2.55 -18.00 -3.41
N ALA A 55 -3.54 -17.63 -4.23
CA ALA A 55 -3.57 -16.32 -4.85
C ALA A 55 -3.46 -15.21 -3.77
N PRO A 56 -2.56 -14.23 -3.94
CA PRO A 56 -2.38 -13.18 -2.96
C PRO A 56 -3.66 -12.36 -2.78
N ASN A 57 -4.10 -12.21 -1.54
CA ASN A 57 -5.24 -11.35 -1.21
C ASN A 57 -4.78 -9.91 -1.01
N TYR A 58 -4.81 -9.12 -2.09
CA TYR A 58 -4.47 -7.69 -2.05
C TYR A 58 -5.45 -6.84 -1.23
N GLY A 59 -6.68 -7.33 -1.00
CA GLY A 59 -7.71 -6.65 -0.23
C GLY A 59 -7.76 -7.01 1.26
N ALA A 60 -6.81 -7.82 1.76
CA ALA A 60 -6.85 -8.35 3.13
C ALA A 60 -6.89 -7.24 4.21
N PHE A 61 -6.30 -6.09 3.92
CA PHE A 61 -6.20 -4.94 4.84
C PHE A 61 -7.04 -3.75 4.39
N GLU A 62 -7.89 -3.90 3.38
CA GLU A 62 -8.76 -2.82 2.92
C GLU A 62 -9.93 -2.59 3.88
N THR A 63 -9.79 -1.58 4.72
CA THR A 63 -10.90 -1.09 5.55
C THR A 63 -11.87 -0.24 4.72
N LYS A 64 -13.11 -0.08 5.20
CA LYS A 64 -14.13 0.76 4.54
C LYS A 64 -13.63 2.20 4.31
N ILE A 65 -12.85 2.73 5.25
CA ILE A 65 -12.26 4.07 5.17
C ILE A 65 -11.26 4.10 4.00
N ILE A 66 -10.32 3.16 3.96
CA ILE A 66 -9.30 3.10 2.91
C ILE A 66 -9.92 2.95 1.52
N LYS A 67 -10.99 2.15 1.37
CA LYS A 67 -11.73 2.02 0.10
C LYS A 67 -12.31 3.36 -0.37
N HIS A 68 -12.96 4.09 0.54
CA HIS A 68 -13.52 5.40 0.24
C HIS A 68 -12.42 6.41 -0.15
N GLU A 69 -11.29 6.39 0.54
CA GLU A 69 -10.14 7.23 0.22
C GLU A 69 -9.55 6.92 -1.16
N PHE A 70 -9.43 5.63 -1.51
CA PHE A 70 -8.99 5.22 -2.84
C PHE A 70 -9.96 5.65 -3.94
N GLU A 71 -11.27 5.53 -3.72
CA GLU A 71 -12.28 6.04 -4.65
C GLU A 71 -12.17 7.57 -4.83
N ARG A 72 -11.97 8.31 -3.73
CA ARG A 72 -11.76 9.76 -3.80
C ARG A 72 -10.54 10.12 -4.65
N ILE A 73 -9.40 9.45 -4.41
CA ILE A 73 -8.15 9.68 -5.13
C ILE A 73 -8.29 9.30 -6.61
N SER A 74 -8.94 8.17 -6.90
CA SER A 74 -9.20 7.71 -8.28
C SER A 74 -10.03 8.73 -9.07
N ASN A 75 -11.05 9.30 -8.42
CA ASN A 75 -11.87 10.37 -8.98
C ASN A 75 -11.22 11.76 -8.95
N ARG A 76 -9.98 11.87 -8.45
CA ARG A 76 -9.23 13.13 -8.29
C ARG A 76 -10.01 14.19 -7.50
N LEU A 77 -10.85 13.75 -6.56
CA LEU A 77 -11.62 14.65 -5.72
C LEU A 77 -10.70 15.21 -4.62
N PRO A 78 -10.72 16.54 -4.40
CA PRO A 78 -9.98 17.14 -3.31
C PRO A 78 -10.52 16.65 -1.96
N MET A 79 -9.67 16.69 -0.94
CA MET A 79 -10.07 16.35 0.43
C MET A 79 -11.09 17.39 0.95
N GLU A 80 -12.04 16.94 1.76
CA GLU A 80 -12.97 17.84 2.43
C GLU A 80 -12.20 18.74 3.41
N LEU A 81 -12.40 20.05 3.28
CA LEU A 81 -11.74 21.03 4.13
C LEU A 81 -12.43 21.04 5.51
N LEU A 82 -11.61 21.14 6.56
CA LEU A 82 -12.11 21.38 7.91
C LEU A 82 -12.86 22.72 7.96
N SER A 83 -14.11 22.68 8.43
CA SER A 83 -14.92 23.89 8.59
C SER A 83 -14.39 24.76 9.73
N MET A 84 -13.99 25.99 9.41
CA MET A 84 -13.56 26.99 10.39
C MET A 84 -14.72 27.88 10.88
N LYS A 85 -15.96 27.62 10.43
CA LYS A 85 -17.15 28.42 10.74
C LYS A 85 -17.43 28.60 12.24
N ARG A 86 -16.91 27.70 13.09
CA ARG A 86 -17.04 27.79 14.55
C ARG A 86 -16.29 28.98 15.16
N TYR A 87 -15.21 29.44 14.52
CA TYR A 87 -14.37 30.51 15.06
C TYR A 87 -14.66 31.87 14.43
N GLU A 88 -15.48 31.87 13.39
CA GLU A 88 -15.92 33.05 12.67
C GLU A 88 -17.40 33.29 12.94
N LEU A 89 -17.85 34.54 12.78
CA LEU A 89 -19.26 34.92 12.91
C LEU A 89 -19.85 35.26 11.53
N PRO A 90 -19.88 34.30 10.56
CA PRO A 90 -20.36 34.61 9.23
C PRO A 90 -21.88 34.92 9.28
N PRO A 91 -22.33 36.04 8.68
CA PRO A 91 -23.76 36.24 8.48
C PRO A 91 -24.30 35.21 7.49
N PRO A 92 -25.62 34.91 7.52
CA PRO A 92 -26.25 34.09 6.50
C PRO A 92 -25.92 34.61 5.10
N THR A 93 -25.60 33.71 4.17
CA THR A 93 -25.22 34.09 2.80
C THR A 93 -26.37 34.81 2.10
N ALA A 94 -26.09 35.60 1.05
CA ALA A 94 -27.11 36.39 0.35
C ALA A 94 -28.31 35.56 -0.12
N SER A 95 -28.09 34.31 -0.53
CA SER A 95 -29.13 33.37 -0.95
C SER A 95 -29.94 32.78 0.22
N GLN A 96 -29.40 32.80 1.43
CA GLN A 96 -30.01 32.24 2.64
C GLN A 96 -30.69 33.29 3.53
N LYS A 97 -30.71 34.57 3.13
CA LYS A 97 -31.33 35.65 3.92
C LYS A 97 -32.83 35.43 4.19
N ASN A 98 -33.52 34.73 3.30
CA ASN A 98 -34.94 34.40 3.47
C ASN A 98 -35.17 33.06 4.20
N ASP A 99 -34.10 32.34 4.54
CA ASP A 99 -34.17 31.05 5.22
C ASP A 99 -34.04 31.23 6.73
N LEU A 100 -35.14 30.99 7.45
CA LEU A 100 -35.19 31.10 8.90
C LEU A 100 -34.17 30.17 9.59
N SER A 101 -33.90 29.00 9.01
CA SER A 101 -33.00 28.02 9.62
C SER A 101 -31.55 28.51 9.64
N ALA A 102 -31.11 29.18 8.58
CA ALA A 102 -29.79 29.79 8.50
C ALA A 102 -29.58 30.91 9.54
N TRP A 103 -30.62 31.70 9.82
CA TRP A 103 -30.59 32.72 10.89
C TRP A 103 -30.49 32.09 12.28
N VAL A 104 -31.23 31.01 12.52
CA VAL A 104 -31.18 30.27 13.79
C VAL A 104 -29.79 29.66 14.00
N GLU A 105 -29.17 29.11 12.96
CA GLU A 105 -27.82 28.55 13.02
C GLU A 105 -26.77 29.63 13.32
N ALA A 106 -26.83 30.78 12.65
CA ALA A 106 -25.92 31.90 12.91
C ALA A 106 -26.05 32.43 14.35
N LEU A 107 -27.28 32.50 14.87
CA LEU A 107 -27.56 32.92 16.24
C LEU A 107 -27.04 31.91 17.28
N LYS A 108 -27.17 30.61 17.01
CA LYS A 108 -26.59 29.58 17.89
C LYS A 108 -25.06 29.66 17.90
N ASN A 109 -24.43 29.88 16.75
CA ASN A 109 -22.98 30.04 16.67
C ASN A 109 -22.50 31.27 17.47
N SER A 110 -23.23 32.39 17.39
CA SER A 110 -22.87 33.60 18.15
C SER A 110 -23.05 33.44 19.66
N MET A 111 -24.12 32.75 20.10
CA MET A 111 -24.29 32.39 21.50
C MET A 111 -23.15 31.52 22.01
N ALA A 112 -22.79 30.46 21.27
CA ALA A 112 -21.68 29.58 21.65
C ALA A 112 -20.34 30.35 21.74
N GLN A 113 -20.11 31.31 20.85
CA GLN A 113 -18.90 32.13 20.87
C GLN A 113 -18.88 33.12 22.04
N LEU A 114 -20.03 33.67 22.45
CA LEU A 114 -20.15 34.53 23.62
C LEU A 114 -19.80 33.76 24.91
N GLU A 115 -20.36 32.56 25.10
CA GLU A 115 -20.05 31.72 26.25
C GLU A 115 -18.56 31.37 26.32
N HIS A 116 -17.97 30.98 25.19
CA HIS A 116 -16.52 30.72 25.11
C HIS A 116 -15.65 31.95 25.45
N GLN A 117 -16.15 33.17 25.22
CA GLN A 117 -15.46 34.41 25.61
C GLN A 117 -15.66 34.73 27.10
N GLY A 118 -16.81 34.38 27.67
CA GLY A 118 -17.14 34.61 29.08
C GLY A 118 -16.49 33.64 30.05
N GLU A 119 -16.19 32.41 29.61
CA GLU A 119 -15.49 31.38 30.41
C GLU A 119 -13.95 31.53 30.42
N ARG A 120 -13.42 32.60 29.80
CA ARG A 120 -11.99 32.90 29.73
C ARG A 120 -11.49 33.79 30.86
#